data_AF-A0A7N4V724-F1
#
_entry.id   AF-A0A7N4V724-F1
#
_cell.length_a   1.000
_cell.length_b   1.000
_cell.length_c   1.000
_cell.angle_alpha   90.00
_cell.angle_beta   90.00
_cell.angle_gamma   90.00
#
_symmetry.space_group_name_H-M   'P 1'
#
loop_
_entity.id
_entity.type
_entity.pdbx_description
1 polymer ?
#
loop_
_entity_poly.entity_id
_entity_poly.type
_entity_poly.pdbx_seq_one_letter_code
_entity_poly.pdbx_strand_id
1 'polypeptide(L)'
;MKEEKTKHSTFEKLTRLKLLYSKILDALELIPANAAYRKYTEQITNERLNMVKEETDLQKLEDKLQAGQLEEVILQAENELLLARKMLTWKPWEPLVEEPPANQWKWPL
;
A
#
# COMPACT_ATOMS: atom_id res chain seq x y z
N MET A 1 -2.65 -35.31 -0.23
CA MET A 1 -2.24 -34.66 -1.50
C MET A 1 -2.88 -33.29 -1.79
N LYS A 2 -4.13 -32.99 -1.39
CA LYS A 2 -4.71 -31.63 -1.59
C LYS A 2 -4.26 -30.61 -0.53
N GLU A 3 -4.03 -31.06 0.69
CA GLU A 3 -3.77 -30.21 1.86
C GLU A 3 -2.34 -29.66 1.97
N GLU A 4 -1.35 -30.36 1.39
CA GLU A 4 0.03 -29.85 1.28
C GLU A 4 0.16 -28.78 0.19
N LYS A 5 -0.60 -28.93 -0.91
CA LYS A 5 -0.59 -27.95 -2.02
C LYS A 5 -1.20 -26.62 -1.61
N THR A 6 -2.27 -26.64 -0.81
CA THR A 6 -2.89 -25.42 -0.28
C THR A 6 -1.98 -24.72 0.72
N LYS A 7 -1.36 -25.45 1.65
CA LYS A 7 -0.38 -24.88 2.60
C LYS A 7 0.83 -24.26 1.89
N HIS A 8 1.32 -24.89 0.83
CA HIS A 8 2.43 -24.36 0.03
C HIS A 8 2.05 -23.06 -0.69
N SER A 9 0.88 -23.02 -1.34
CA SER A 9 0.38 -21.81 -2.02
C SER A 9 0.12 -20.65 -1.04
N THR A 10 -0.39 -20.95 0.16
CA THR A 10 -0.57 -19.97 1.25
C THR A 10 0.76 -19.37 1.70
N PHE A 11 1.77 -20.20 1.91
CA PHE A 11 3.10 -19.73 2.32
C PHE A 11 3.73 -18.82 1.27
N GLU A 12 3.55 -19.14 -0.01
CA GLU A 12 4.01 -18.33 -1.13
C GLU A 12 3.36 -16.93 -1.12
N LYS A 13 2.04 -16.86 -0.93
CA LYS A 13 1.28 -15.60 -0.84
C LYS A 13 1.77 -14.69 0.28
N LEU A 14 1.95 -15.23 1.49
CA LEU A 14 2.43 -14.46 2.64
C LEU A 14 3.87 -13.96 2.41
N THR A 15 4.73 -14.81 1.84
CA THR A 15 6.11 -14.44 1.50
C THR A 15 6.13 -13.32 0.46
N ARG A 16 5.28 -13.42 -0.57
CA ARG A 16 5.11 -12.40 -1.60
C ARG A 16 4.66 -11.07 -1.01
N LEU A 17 3.68 -11.09 -0.11
CA LEU A 17 3.16 -9.88 0.51
C LEU A 17 4.21 -9.15 1.37
N LYS A 18 4.99 -9.91 2.16
CA LYS A 18 6.12 -9.36 2.93
C LYS A 18 7.16 -8.69 2.02
N LEU A 19 7.50 -9.33 0.90
CA LEU A 19 8.43 -8.78 -0.09
C LEU A 19 7.91 -7.48 -0.71
N LEU A 20 6.62 -7.43 -1.04
CA LEU A 20 5.99 -6.25 -1.64
C LEU A 20 6.00 -5.06 -0.67
N TYR A 21 5.61 -5.27 0.58
CA TYR A 21 5.64 -4.20 1.59
C TYR A 21 7.06 -3.69 1.86
N SER A 22 8.06 -4.56 1.91
CA SER A 22 9.47 -4.13 2.00
C SER A 22 9.85 -3.23 0.83
N LYS A 23 9.52 -3.64 -0.41
CA LYS A 23 9.83 -2.85 -1.61
C LYS A 23 9.09 -1.51 -1.65
N ILE A 24 7.87 -1.44 -1.10
CA ILE A 24 7.14 -0.19 -0.97
C ILE A 24 7.88 0.74 -0.01
N LEU A 25 8.29 0.24 1.16
CA LEU A 25 9.07 1.03 2.12
C LEU A 25 10.38 1.55 1.50
N ASP A 26 11.13 0.70 0.80
CA ASP A 26 12.35 1.10 0.08
C ASP A 26 12.08 2.23 -0.95
N ALA A 27 10.94 2.17 -1.65
CA ALA A 27 10.56 3.21 -2.61
C ALA A 27 10.14 4.51 -1.92
N LEU A 28 9.49 4.44 -0.76
CA LEU A 28 9.07 5.60 0.03
C LEU A 28 10.27 6.32 0.67
N GLU A 29 11.37 5.62 0.95
CA GLU A 29 12.60 6.26 1.47
C GLU A 29 13.15 7.34 0.53
N LEU A 30 12.92 7.20 -0.78
CA LEU A 30 13.32 8.16 -1.81
C LEU A 30 12.43 9.42 -1.85
N ILE A 31 11.26 9.39 -1.21
CA ILE A 31 10.32 10.51 -1.13
C ILE A 31 10.69 11.40 0.08
N PRO A 32 10.58 12.74 0.01
CA PRO A 32 10.84 13.60 1.17
C PRO A 32 9.96 13.26 2.39
N ALA A 33 10.55 13.29 3.61
CA ALA A 33 9.85 12.99 4.86
C ALA A 33 8.70 13.96 5.21
N ASN A 34 8.72 15.16 4.64
CA ASN A 34 7.65 16.15 4.80
C ASN A 34 6.45 15.89 3.87
N ALA A 35 6.58 15.01 2.87
CA ALA A 35 5.49 14.68 1.98
C ALA A 35 4.39 13.92 2.74
N ALA A 36 3.16 14.44 2.72
CA ALA A 36 2.03 13.80 3.38
C ALA A 36 1.82 12.35 2.92
N TYR A 37 1.97 12.10 1.61
CA TYR A 37 1.88 10.76 1.03
C TYR A 37 2.85 9.78 1.70
N ARG A 38 4.13 10.14 1.84
CA ARG A 38 5.13 9.27 2.48
C ARG A 38 4.71 8.92 3.91
N LYS A 39 4.36 9.91 4.72
CA LYS A 39 3.99 9.72 6.13
C LYS A 39 2.83 8.74 6.30
N TYR A 40 1.75 8.91 5.52
CA TYR A 40 0.57 8.07 5.65
C TYR A 40 0.79 6.67 5.05
N THR A 41 1.45 6.59 3.88
CA THR A 41 1.71 5.29 3.25
C THR A 41 2.70 4.45 4.07
N GLU A 42 3.73 5.06 4.68
CA GLU A 42 4.64 4.36 5.60
C GLU A 42 3.89 3.83 6.83
N GLN A 43 3.00 4.63 7.42
CA GLN A 43 2.20 4.19 8.56
C GLN A 43 1.35 2.96 8.20
N ILE A 44 0.55 3.05 7.14
CA ILE A 44 -0.33 1.96 6.70
C ILE A 44 0.49 0.71 6.32
N THR A 45 1.59 0.89 5.59
CA THR A 45 2.43 -0.23 5.15
C THR A 45 3.09 -0.94 6.34
N ASN A 46 3.56 -0.19 7.34
CA ASN A 46 4.14 -0.77 8.55
C ASN A 46 3.11 -1.49 9.41
N GLU A 47 1.92 -0.91 9.60
CA GLU A 47 0.82 -1.55 10.32
C GLU A 47 0.44 -2.89 9.66
N ARG A 48 0.21 -2.89 8.34
CA ARG A 48 -0.12 -4.10 7.59
C ARG A 48 1.01 -5.12 7.60
N LEU A 49 2.26 -4.69 7.46
CA LEU A 49 3.43 -5.57 7.52
C LEU A 49 3.57 -6.23 8.89
N ASN A 50 3.28 -5.51 9.99
CA ASN A 50 3.31 -6.06 11.33
C ASN A 50 2.22 -7.12 11.53
N MET A 51 0.99 -6.85 11.08
CA MET A 51 -0.09 -7.85 11.12
C MET A 51 0.28 -9.14 10.37
N VAL A 52 0.90 -9.01 9.19
CA VAL A 52 1.36 -10.15 8.37
C VAL A 52 2.58 -10.88 8.97
N LYS A 53 3.33 -10.24 9.87
CA LYS A 53 4.42 -10.87 10.63
C LYS A 53 3.91 -11.62 11.85
N GLU A 54 2.92 -11.05 12.54
CA GLU A 54 2.33 -11.62 13.77
C GLU A 54 1.44 -12.82 13.49
N GLU A 55 0.61 -12.74 12.44
CA GLU A 55 -0.33 -13.81 12.12
C GLU A 55 0.14 -14.72 11.00
N THR A 56 0.13 -16.01 11.30
CA THR A 56 0.43 -17.10 10.35
C THR A 56 -0.82 -17.76 9.79
N ASP A 57 -1.97 -17.56 10.45
CA ASP A 57 -3.27 -18.05 10.02
C ASP A 57 -3.91 -17.07 9.04
N LEU A 58 -4.22 -17.57 7.83
CA LEU A 58 -4.83 -16.77 6.76
C LEU A 58 -6.17 -16.18 7.16
N GLN A 59 -7.04 -16.98 7.76
CA GLN A 59 -8.42 -16.56 7.98
C GLN A 59 -8.48 -15.46 9.04
N LYS A 60 -7.69 -15.62 10.10
CA LYS A 60 -7.52 -14.56 11.11
C LYS A 60 -6.84 -13.31 10.55
N LEU A 61 -5.89 -13.49 9.63
CA LEU A 61 -5.23 -12.36 8.98
C LEU A 61 -6.21 -11.56 8.12
N GLU A 62 -7.05 -12.24 7.33
CA GLU A 62 -8.09 -11.61 6.51
C GLU A 62 -9.12 -10.87 7.38
N ASP A 63 -9.56 -11.51 8.47
CA ASP A 63 -10.49 -10.90 9.44
C ASP A 63 -9.89 -9.67 10.15
N LYS A 64 -8.59 -9.70 10.48
CA LYS A 64 -7.88 -8.56 11.08
C LYS A 64 -7.66 -7.43 10.09
N LEU A 65 -7.32 -7.76 8.84
CA LEU A 65 -6.98 -6.77 7.83
C LEU A 65 -8.22 -6.07 7.27
N GLN A 66 -9.39 -6.74 7.31
CA GLN A 66 -10.69 -6.22 6.86
C GLN A 66 -10.64 -5.61 5.44
N ALA A 67 -9.81 -6.20 4.55
CA ALA A 67 -9.49 -5.66 3.23
C ALA A 67 -9.80 -6.64 2.09
N GLY A 68 -10.73 -7.56 2.31
CA GLY A 68 -11.07 -8.62 1.34
C GLY A 68 -10.17 -9.85 1.46
N GLN A 69 -10.09 -10.61 0.38
CA GLN A 69 -9.25 -11.82 0.30
C GLN A 69 -7.77 -11.45 0.16
N LEU A 70 -6.87 -12.34 0.61
CA LEU A 70 -5.43 -12.07 0.54
C LEU A 70 -4.93 -11.80 -0.90
N GLU A 71 -5.53 -12.43 -1.91
CA GLU A 71 -5.23 -12.17 -3.32
C GLU A 71 -5.47 -10.71 -3.72
N GLU A 72 -6.58 -10.12 -3.28
CA GLU A 72 -6.92 -8.72 -3.56
C GLU A 72 -5.95 -7.78 -2.85
N VAL A 73 -5.53 -8.16 -1.64
CA VAL A 73 -4.53 -7.41 -0.86
C VAL A 73 -3.16 -7.43 -1.53
N ILE A 74 -2.75 -8.58 -2.10
CA ILE A 74 -1.51 -8.67 -2.87
C ILE A 74 -1.58 -7.76 -4.10
N LEU A 75 -2.69 -7.80 -4.84
CA LEU A 75 -2.90 -6.92 -5.99
C LEU A 75 -2.87 -5.44 -5.57
N GLN A 76 -3.48 -5.09 -4.44
CA GLN A 76 -3.43 -3.74 -3.88
C GLN A 76 -1.99 -3.32 -3.57
N ALA A 77 -1.18 -4.19 -2.95
CA ALA A 77 0.23 -3.91 -2.67
C ALA A 77 1.06 -3.74 -3.95
N GLU A 78 0.78 -4.51 -5.02
CA GLU A 78 1.45 -4.32 -6.31
C GLU A 78 1.08 -2.98 -6.96
N ASN A 79 -0.19 -2.58 -6.88
CA ASN A 79 -0.66 -1.28 -7.35
C ASN A 79 -0.03 -0.13 -6.54
N GLU A 80 0.08 -0.28 -5.21
CA GLU A 80 0.72 0.71 -4.35
C GLU A 80 2.21 0.86 -4.68
N LEU A 81 2.92 -0.26 -4.93
CA LEU A 81 4.32 -0.21 -5.36
C LEU A 81 4.49 0.52 -6.70
N LEU A 82 3.58 0.28 -7.65
CA LEU A 82 3.58 0.99 -8.93
C LEU A 82 3.29 2.48 -8.73
N LEU A 83 2.33 2.81 -7.86
CA LEU A 83 1.98 4.18 -7.52
C LEU A 83 3.17 4.91 -6.87
N ALA A 84 3.80 4.34 -5.85
CA ALA A 84 4.95 4.92 -5.17
C ALA A 84 6.08 5.26 -6.15
N ARG A 85 6.34 4.39 -7.12
CA ARG A 85 7.31 4.65 -8.20
C ARG A 85 6.89 5.81 -9.11
N LYS A 86 5.61 5.93 -9.44
CA LYS A 86 5.09 7.07 -10.22
C LYS A 86 5.12 8.37 -9.42
N MET A 87 4.86 8.33 -8.12
CA MET A 87 4.91 9.50 -7.23
C MET A 87 6.31 10.13 -7.21
N LEU A 88 7.37 9.34 -7.36
CA LEU A 88 8.75 9.86 -7.51
C LEU A 88 8.91 10.73 -8.76
N THR A 89 8.24 10.38 -9.86
CA THR A 89 8.25 11.16 -11.09
C THR A 89 7.32 12.37 -11.01
N TRP A 90 6.14 12.22 -10.40
CA TRP A 90 5.11 13.27 -10.35
C TRP A 90 5.38 14.35 -9.30
N LYS A 91 6.08 14.01 -8.21
CA LYS A 91 6.40 14.92 -7.09
C LYS A 91 5.20 15.76 -6.61
N PRO A 92 4.05 15.14 -6.27
CA PRO A 92 2.84 15.86 -5.88
C PRO A 92 2.94 16.63 -4.56
N TRP A 93 4.05 16.51 -3.84
CA TRP A 93 4.35 17.28 -2.63
C TRP A 93 4.88 18.68 -2.92
N GLU A 94 5.14 19.01 -4.19
CA GLU A 94 5.45 20.37 -4.60
C GLU A 94 4.20 21.26 -4.50
N PRO A 95 4.36 22.59 -4.34
CA PRO A 95 3.24 23.52 -4.31
C PRO A 95 2.37 23.41 -5.57
N LEU A 96 1.11 23.86 -5.44
CA LEU A 96 0.17 23.91 -6.56
C LEU A 96 0.78 24.67 -7.74
N VAL A 97 0.72 24.07 -8.93
CA VAL A 97 1.30 24.65 -10.15
C VAL A 97 0.60 25.96 -10.53
N GLU A 98 -0.73 26.00 -10.41
CA GLU A 98 -1.55 27.17 -10.74
C GLU A 98 -2.72 27.32 -9.76
N GLU A 99 -2.94 28.53 -9.25
CA GLU A 99 -4.11 28.84 -8.43
C GLU A 99 -5.39 28.85 -9.28
N PRO A 100 -6.52 28.34 -8.75
CA PRO A 100 -7.77 28.34 -9.50
C PRO A 100 -8.28 29.78 -9.74
N PRO A 101 -8.92 30.06 -10.88
CA PRO A 101 -9.63 31.32 -11.10
C PRO A 101 -10.70 31.57 -10.02
N ALA A 102 -10.92 32.84 -9.67
CA ALA A 102 -11.77 33.24 -8.53
C ALA A 102 -13.21 32.66 -8.54
N ASN A 103 -13.76 32.36 -9.72
CA ASN A 103 -15.13 31.82 -9.87
C ASN A 103 -15.16 30.32 -10.23
N GLN A 104 -14.01 29.64 -10.31
CA GLN A 104 -13.91 28.23 -10.74
C GLN A 104 -14.71 27.28 -9.82
N TRP A 105 -14.69 27.54 -8.51
CA TRP A 105 -15.27 26.65 -7.48
C TRP A 105 -16.43 27.30 -6.70
N LYS A 106 -17.03 28.39 -7.19
CA LYS A 106 -18.17 29.04 -6.54
C LYS A 106 -19.47 28.32 -6.92
N TRP A 107 -20.20 27.79 -5.93
CA TRP A 107 -21.50 27.14 -6.12
C TRP A 107 -22.44 27.35 -4.92
N PRO A 108 -23.75 27.66 -5.12
CA PRO A 108 -24.39 28.16 -6.34
C PRO A 108 -23.99 29.62 -6.67
N LEU A 109 -24.33 30.10 -7.87
CA LEU A 109 -23.96 31.44 -8.37
C LEU A 109 -24.69 32.58 -7.64
#